data_AF-A0A2S2NBV9-F1
#
_entry.id   AF-A0A2S2NBV9-F1
#
_cell.length_a   1.000
_cell.length_b   1.000
_cell.length_c   1.000
_cell.angle_alpha   90.00
_cell.angle_beta   90.00
_cell.angle_gamma   90.00
#
_symmetry.space_group_name_H-M   'P 1'
#
loop_
_entity.id
_entity.type
_entity.pdbx_description
1 polymer ?
#
loop_
_entity_poly.entity_id
_entity_poly.type
_entity_poly.pdbx_seq_one_letter_code
_entity_poly.pdbx_strand_id
1 'polypeptide(L)'
;MNMITIYFLLGSWIDYLSYYGGLIVPSNNFEKHIFRAERIFKTITKQKIPKGPGVVKQLLHKVKNRMDIEEKYRPVIHTFVRQRIFICMKYANKNHQILVLKREAKLQLQKLQKLRKLMT
;
A
#
# COMPACT_ATOMS: atom_id res chain seq x y z
N MET A 1 -6.47 -31.48 33.34
CA MET A 1 -5.96 -30.16 32.91
C MET A 1 -4.89 -30.38 31.86
N ASN A 2 -5.24 -30.28 30.58
CA ASN A 2 -4.27 -30.13 29.50
C ASN A 2 -4.70 -28.89 28.71
N MET A 3 -4.05 -27.76 28.98
CA MET A 3 -4.12 -26.59 28.10
C MET A 3 -3.43 -26.97 26.80
N ILE A 4 -4.20 -27.50 25.86
CA ILE A 4 -3.77 -27.62 24.47
C ILE A 4 -3.72 -26.20 23.95
N THR A 5 -2.50 -25.72 23.80
CA THR A 5 -2.15 -24.39 23.32
C THR A 5 -2.79 -24.16 21.95
N ILE A 6 -3.82 -23.32 21.90
CA ILE A 6 -4.52 -22.87 20.69
C ILE A 6 -3.61 -21.88 19.95
N TYR A 7 -2.51 -22.38 19.37
CA TYR A 7 -1.64 -21.59 18.48
C TYR A 7 -1.66 -22.09 17.02
N PHE A 8 -2.52 -23.06 16.69
CA PHE A 8 -2.46 -23.80 15.42
C PHE A 8 -3.56 -23.48 14.38
N LEU A 9 -4.43 -22.49 14.58
CA LEU A 9 -5.64 -22.34 13.74
C LEU A 9 -5.81 -21.04 12.94
N LEU A 10 -4.84 -20.13 12.95
CA LEU A 10 -4.84 -19.03 11.97
C LEU A 10 -3.77 -19.32 10.92
N GLY A 11 -4.21 -19.93 9.81
CA GLY A 11 -3.44 -19.96 8.57
C GLY A 11 -3.05 -18.53 8.15
N SER A 12 -2.08 -18.41 7.24
CA SER A 12 -1.70 -17.12 6.70
C SER A 12 -2.93 -16.41 6.11
N TRP A 13 -2.91 -15.06 6.01
CA TRP A 13 -3.99 -14.32 5.34
C TRP A 13 -4.27 -14.85 3.94
N ILE A 14 -3.25 -15.39 3.26
CA ILE A 14 -3.40 -16.01 1.95
C ILE A 14 -4.19 -17.31 2.06
N ASP A 15 -3.95 -18.14 3.06
CA ASP A 15 -4.71 -19.39 3.27
C ASP A 15 -6.19 -19.09 3.54
N TYR A 16 -6.48 -18.03 4.30
CA TYR A 16 -7.85 -17.58 4.53
C TYR A 16 -8.53 -17.04 3.26
N LEU A 17 -7.84 -16.20 2.48
CA LEU A 17 -8.38 -15.61 1.25
C LEU A 17 -8.47 -16.60 0.09
N SER A 18 -7.58 -17.59 0.09
CA SER A 18 -7.48 -18.66 -0.90
C SER A 18 -8.29 -19.87 -0.46
N TYR A 19 -9.49 -19.69 0.09
CA TYR A 19 -10.33 -20.76 0.65
C TYR A 19 -10.43 -22.04 -0.22
N TYR A 20 -10.23 -21.93 -1.54
CA TYR A 20 -10.21 -23.03 -2.51
C TYR A 20 -8.82 -23.38 -3.10
N GLY A 21 -7.72 -22.94 -2.49
CA GLY A 21 -6.34 -23.28 -2.88
C GLY A 21 -5.83 -22.69 -4.21
N GLY A 22 -6.50 -21.67 -4.76
CA GLY A 22 -6.16 -21.10 -6.07
C GLY A 22 -5.14 -19.95 -6.08
N LEU A 23 -4.80 -19.38 -4.91
CA LEU A 23 -3.79 -18.33 -4.81
C LEU A 23 -2.41 -18.92 -4.53
N ILE A 24 -1.40 -18.31 -5.15
CA ILE A 24 -0.01 -18.70 -4.97
C ILE A 24 0.47 -18.22 -3.61
N VAL A 25 0.84 -19.15 -2.73
CA VAL A 25 1.52 -18.85 -1.47
C VAL A 25 3.00 -18.56 -1.76
N PRO A 26 3.50 -17.34 -1.47
CA PRO A 26 4.89 -17.01 -1.68
C PRO A 26 5.79 -17.76 -0.69
N SER A 27 7.03 -18.03 -1.10
CA SER A 27 8.03 -18.55 -0.16
C SER A 27 8.50 -17.46 0.80
N ASN A 28 8.89 -17.85 2.02
CA ASN A 28 9.45 -16.93 3.02
C ASN A 28 10.64 -16.10 2.49
N ASN A 29 11.45 -16.70 1.62
CA ASN A 29 12.58 -15.98 1.01
C ASN A 29 12.09 -14.89 0.05
N PHE A 30 11.09 -15.20 -0.78
CA PHE A 30 10.49 -14.22 -1.69
C PHE A 30 9.89 -13.05 -0.91
N GLU A 31 9.12 -13.33 0.16
CA GLU A 31 8.54 -12.29 1.00
C GLU A 31 9.60 -11.36 1.59
N LYS A 32 10.70 -11.91 2.13
CA LYS A 32 11.81 -11.10 2.66
C LYS A 32 12.37 -10.13 1.61
N HIS A 33 12.53 -10.57 0.37
CA HIS A 33 13.01 -9.72 -0.72
C HIS A 33 12.02 -8.59 -1.05
N ILE A 34 10.72 -8.90 -1.13
CA ILE A 34 9.67 -7.90 -1.38
C ILE A 34 9.57 -6.91 -0.22
N PHE A 35 9.64 -7.35 1.03
CA PHE A 35 9.63 -6.46 2.19
C PHE A 35 10.83 -5.52 2.23
N ARG A 36 12.01 -6.02 1.84
CA ARG A 36 13.21 -5.17 1.69
C ARG A 36 13.02 -4.12 0.59
N ALA A 37 12.47 -4.52 -0.55
CA ALA A 37 12.14 -3.62 -1.65
C ALA A 37 11.15 -2.53 -1.22
N GLU A 38 10.09 -2.91 -0.50
CA GLU A 38 9.07 -2.01 0.05
C GLU A 38 9.68 -1.01 1.03
N ARG A 39 10.56 -1.47 1.92
CA ARG A 39 11.25 -0.58 2.87
C ARG A 39 12.07 0.47 2.12
N ILE A 40 12.87 0.06 1.14
CA ILE A 40 13.69 0.97 0.33
C ILE A 40 12.79 1.94 -0.46
N PHE A 41 11.72 1.43 -1.07
CA PHE A 41 10.75 2.25 -1.79
C PHE A 41 10.15 3.34 -0.89
N LYS A 42 9.69 2.99 0.32
CA LYS A 42 9.17 3.96 1.31
C LYS A 42 10.23 4.99 1.71
N THR A 43 11.47 4.57 1.93
CA THR A 43 12.58 5.48 2.27
C THR A 43 12.86 6.48 1.16
N ILE A 44 12.88 6.04 -0.11
CA ILE A 44 13.13 6.92 -1.26
C ILE A 44 11.97 7.88 -1.49
N THR A 45 10.74 7.37 -1.46
CA THR A 45 9.54 8.14 -1.77
C THR A 45 9.08 9.04 -0.63
N LYS A 46 9.53 8.77 0.60
CA LYS A 46 9.05 9.42 1.83
C LYS A 46 7.52 9.43 1.90
N GLN A 47 6.90 8.32 1.48
CA GLN A 47 5.45 8.12 1.41
C GLN A 47 4.70 9.06 0.44
N LYS A 48 5.42 9.78 -0.44
CA LYS A 48 4.82 10.62 -1.48
C LYS A 48 4.76 9.88 -2.82
N ILE A 49 3.83 10.27 -3.68
CA ILE A 49 3.81 9.79 -5.06
C ILE A 49 5.01 10.39 -5.80
N PRO A 50 5.91 9.56 -6.35
CA PRO A 50 7.05 10.03 -7.12
C PRO A 50 6.56 10.66 -8.44
N LYS A 51 7.16 11.80 -8.83
CA LYS A 51 6.75 12.62 -9.98
C LYS A 51 7.92 12.84 -10.93
N GLY A 52 7.63 13.00 -12.22
CA GLY A 52 8.59 13.34 -13.27
C GLY A 52 8.72 12.29 -14.38
N PRO A 53 9.44 12.60 -15.46
CA PRO A 53 9.70 11.66 -16.54
C PRO A 53 10.63 10.54 -16.08
N GLY A 54 10.36 9.30 -16.50
CA GLY A 54 11.22 8.16 -16.22
C GLY A 54 11.28 7.72 -14.75
N VAL A 55 10.30 8.12 -13.92
CA VAL A 55 10.23 7.80 -12.48
C VAL A 55 10.45 6.32 -12.18
N VAL A 56 9.86 5.41 -12.97
CA VAL A 56 10.02 3.97 -12.78
C VAL A 56 11.48 3.55 -12.94
N LYS A 57 12.16 4.01 -14.00
CA LYS A 57 13.56 3.68 -14.27
C LYS A 57 14.47 4.22 -13.16
N GLN A 58 14.24 5.45 -12.72
CA GLN A 58 15.01 6.07 -11.64
C GLN A 58 14.83 5.36 -10.30
N LEU A 59 13.59 5.01 -9.95
CA LEU A 59 13.30 4.26 -8.72
C LEU A 59 13.87 2.87 -8.76
N LEU A 60 13.74 2.17 -9.90
CA LEU A 60 14.33 0.86 -10.09
C LEU A 60 15.83 0.90 -9.89
N HIS A 61 16.53 1.87 -10.48
CA HIS A 61 17.97 2.03 -10.31
C HIS A 61 18.34 2.27 -8.83
N LYS A 62 17.60 3.15 -8.14
CA LYS A 62 17.83 3.41 -6.71
C LYS A 62 17.55 2.22 -5.81
N VAL A 63 16.53 1.41 -6.12
CA VAL A 63 16.21 0.18 -5.37
C VAL A 63 17.30 -0.85 -5.61
N LYS A 64 17.71 -1.08 -6.86
CA LYS A 64 18.79 -2.00 -7.23
C LYS A 64 20.10 -1.64 -6.54
N ASN A 65 20.52 -0.37 -6.56
CA ASN A 65 21.78 0.04 -5.94
C ASN A 65 21.82 -0.15 -4.41
N ARG A 66 20.67 -0.30 -3.75
CA ARG A 66 20.55 -0.44 -2.29
C ARG A 66 20.25 -1.86 -1.85
N MET A 67 20.12 -2.77 -2.80
CA MET A 67 19.65 -4.11 -2.55
C MET A 67 20.53 -5.07 -3.35
N ASP A 68 21.27 -5.89 -2.63
CA ASP A 68 22.02 -6.98 -3.25
C ASP A 68 21.01 -8.06 -3.64
N ILE A 69 20.72 -8.14 -4.94
CA ILE A 69 19.67 -9.00 -5.48
C ILE A 69 20.28 -9.78 -6.63
N GLU A 70 20.10 -11.09 -6.59
CA GLU A 70 20.43 -11.95 -7.73
C GLU A 70 19.70 -11.50 -9.00
N GLU A 71 20.42 -11.56 -10.13
CA GLU A 71 19.94 -11.19 -11.46
C GLU A 71 18.52 -11.72 -11.76
N LYS A 72 18.23 -12.95 -11.32
CA LYS A 72 16.96 -13.67 -11.52
C LYS A 72 15.73 -12.94 -10.95
N TYR A 73 15.88 -12.14 -9.90
CA TYR A 73 14.76 -11.42 -9.27
C TYR A 73 14.55 -10.01 -9.85
N ARG A 74 15.41 -9.54 -10.76
CA ARG A 74 15.28 -8.20 -11.36
C ARG A 74 13.91 -7.95 -12.02
N PRO A 75 13.31 -8.90 -12.76
CA PRO A 75 11.99 -8.69 -13.36
C PRO A 75 10.89 -8.51 -12.29
N VAL A 76 10.96 -9.29 -11.21
CA VAL A 76 10.00 -9.23 -10.10
C VAL A 76 10.03 -7.85 -9.45
N ILE A 77 11.22 -7.32 -9.16
CA ILE A 77 11.39 -6.01 -8.52
C ILE A 77 10.91 -4.89 -9.43
N HIS A 78 11.11 -5.01 -10.73
CA HIS A 78 10.58 -4.05 -11.70
C HIS A 78 9.05 -4.03 -11.68
N THR A 79 8.41 -5.20 -11.72
CA THR A 79 6.96 -5.35 -11.63
C THR A 79 6.44 -4.78 -10.31
N PHE A 80 7.10 -5.12 -9.20
CA PHE A 80 6.79 -4.61 -7.87
C PHE A 80 6.80 -3.07 -7.83
N VAL A 81 7.87 -2.42 -8.31
CA VAL A 81 7.97 -0.94 -8.31
C VAL A 81 6.84 -0.31 -9.13
N ARG A 82 6.51 -0.86 -10.30
CA ARG A 82 5.39 -0.36 -11.14
C ARG A 82 4.05 -0.50 -10.43
N GLN A 83 3.76 -1.69 -9.90
CA GLN A 83 2.53 -1.96 -9.16
C GLN A 83 2.41 -1.05 -7.93
N ARG A 84 3.51 -0.83 -7.21
CA ARG A 84 3.50 -0.02 -6.00
C ARG A 84 3.18 1.43 -6.27
N ILE A 85 3.76 2.02 -7.31
CA ILE A 85 3.44 3.38 -7.76
C ILE A 85 1.94 3.50 -8.07
N PHE A 86 1.40 2.52 -8.82
CA PHE A 86 -0.01 2.52 -9.19
C PHE A 86 -0.94 2.42 -7.96
N ILE A 87 -0.60 1.56 -6.98
CA ILE A 87 -1.33 1.46 -5.71
C ILE A 87 -1.29 2.79 -4.96
N CYS A 88 -0.12 3.45 -4.88
CA CYS A 88 0.01 4.76 -4.25
C CYS A 88 -0.86 5.82 -4.94
N MET A 89 -0.92 5.82 -6.28
CA MET A 89 -1.78 6.73 -7.04
C MET A 89 -3.27 6.49 -6.74
N LYS A 90 -3.71 5.23 -6.79
CA LYS A 90 -5.10 4.87 -6.44
C LYS A 90 -5.48 5.33 -5.04
N TYR A 91 -4.61 5.10 -4.07
CA TYR A 91 -4.86 5.47 -2.67
C TYR A 91 -4.94 7.00 -2.49
N ALA A 92 -4.03 7.75 -3.12
CA ALA A 92 -4.08 9.21 -3.07
C ALA A 92 -5.34 9.78 -3.73
N ASN A 93 -5.77 9.22 -4.86
CA ASN A 93 -7.00 9.64 -5.54
C ASN A 93 -8.23 9.39 -4.66
N LYS A 94 -8.33 8.20 -4.04
CA LYS A 94 -9.41 7.88 -3.10
C LYS A 94 -9.43 8.84 -1.90
N ASN A 95 -8.25 9.12 -1.32
CA ASN A 95 -8.16 10.05 -0.20
C ASN A 95 -8.53 11.48 -0.59
N HIS A 96 -8.15 11.91 -1.80
CA HIS A 96 -8.55 13.21 -2.32
C HIS A 96 -10.07 13.35 -2.42
N GLN A 97 -10.75 12.35 -3.00
CA GLN A 97 -12.22 12.32 -3.09
C GLN A 97 -12.88 12.41 -1.72
N ILE A 98 -12.40 11.62 -0.74
CA ILE A 98 -12.91 11.66 0.64
C ILE A 98 -12.73 13.05 1.27
N LEU A 99 -11.59 13.71 1.02
CA LEU A 99 -11.34 15.06 1.54
C LEU A 99 -12.26 16.11 0.92
N VAL A 100 -12.58 16.00 -0.37
CA VAL A 100 -13.55 16.90 -1.03
C VAL A 100 -14.92 16.77 -0.38
N LEU A 101 -15.44 15.55 -0.24
CA LEU A 101 -16.74 15.29 0.40
C LEU A 101 -16.79 15.82 1.84
N LYS A 102 -15.71 15.65 2.61
CA LYS A 102 -15.63 16.20 3.98
C LYS A 102 -15.69 17.72 4.01
N ARG A 103 -15.08 18.40 3.04
CA ARG A 103 -15.10 19.87 2.95
C ARG A 103 -16.49 20.37 2.60
N GLU A 104 -17.16 19.72 1.66
CA GLU A 104 -18.54 20.05 1.27
C GLU A 104 -19.52 19.87 2.43
N ALA A 105 -19.46 18.74 3.13
CA ALA A 105 -20.29 18.48 4.31
C ALA A 105 -20.05 19.52 5.41
N LYS A 106 -18.79 19.91 5.65
CA LYS A 106 -18.44 20.96 6.62
C LYS A 106 -19.01 22.32 6.22
N LEU A 107 -18.96 22.68 4.94
CA LEU A 107 -19.53 23.93 4.43
C LEU A 107 -21.06 23.95 4.56
N GLN A 108 -21.73 22.84 4.26
CA GLN A 108 -23.18 22.70 4.45
C GLN A 108 -23.56 22.86 5.92
N LEU A 109 -22.84 22.19 6.83
CA LEU A 109 -23.05 22.32 8.28
C LEU A 109 -22.93 23.79 8.74
N GLN A 110 -21.91 24.50 8.26
CA GLN A 110 -21.71 25.91 8.60
C GLN A 110 -22.86 26.79 8.08
N LYS A 111 -23.38 26.53 6.87
CA LYS A 111 -24.55 27.24 6.33
C LYS A 111 -25.79 27.01 7.19
N LEU A 112 -26.06 25.75 7.57
CA LEU A 112 -27.19 25.41 8.44
C LEU A 112 -27.07 26.05 9.82
N GLN A 113 -25.87 26.07 10.41
CA GLN A 113 -25.63 26.75 11.68
C GLN A 113 -25.86 28.26 11.61
N LYS A 114 -25.46 28.92 10.51
CA LYS A 114 -25.74 30.34 10.29
C LYS A 114 -27.24 30.61 10.15
N LEU A 115 -27.94 29.80 9.35
CA LEU A 115 -29.40 29.91 9.21
C LEU A 115 -30.11 29.73 10.55
N ARG A 116 -29.72 28.74 11.35
CA ARG A 116 -30.28 28.51 12.69
C ARG A 116 -30.12 29.73 13.59
N LYS A 117 -28.96 30.39 13.58
CA LYS A 117 -28.71 31.61 14.35
C LYS A 117 -29.50 32.83 13.89
N LEU A 118 -29.97 32.86 12.64
CA LEU A 118 -30.82 33.95 12.13
C LEU A 118 -32.30 33.73 12.46
N MET A 119 -32.70 32.49 12.71
CA MET A 119 -34.08 32.11 13.06
C MET A 119 -34.35 32.14 14.58
N THR A 120 -33.31 32.31 15.39
CA THR A 120 -33.36 32.47 16.85
C THR A 120 -32.94 33.87 17.23
#